data_AF-A0A843E7D2-F1
#
_entry.id   AF-A0A843E7D2-F1
#
_cell.length_a   1.000
_cell.length_b   1.000
_cell.length_c   1.000
_cell.angle_alpha   90.00
_cell.angle_beta   90.00
_cell.angle_gamma   90.00
#
_symmetry.space_group_name_H-M   'P 1'
#
loop_
_entity.id
_entity.type
_entity.pdbx_description
1 polymer ?
#
loop_
_entity_poly.entity_id
_entity_poly.type
_entity_poly.pdbx_seq_one_letter_code
_entity_poly.pdbx_strand_id
1 'polypeptide(L)' 'VGTIYSTKAKGPRYLELTEGYITEIALDEDDEIIGYKYINMGVMLDLIKDGTDPAEAIEKASGQYGRFDDGVKIIDPRKE' A
#
# COMPACT_ATOMS: atom_id res chain seq x y z
N VAL A 1 4.44 12.79 6.70
CA VAL A 1 4.51 11.92 7.90
C VAL A 1 4.02 10.53 7.51
N GLY A 2 4.92 9.60 7.23
CA GLY A 2 4.57 8.18 7.04
C GLY A 2 4.87 7.40 8.31
N THR A 3 3.94 6.56 8.76
CA THR A 3 4.13 5.75 9.97
C THR A 3 4.56 4.35 9.58
N ILE A 4 5.79 4.00 9.94
CA ILE A 4 6.39 2.69 9.74
C ILE A 4 6.39 1.98 11.09
N TYR A 5 5.81 0.79 11.18
CA TYR A 5 5.75 0.01 12.41
C TYR A 5 6.41 -1.35 12.19
N SER A 6 7.27 -1.77 13.11
CA SER A 6 8.01 -3.03 12.98
C SER A 6 7.98 -3.78 14.30
N THR A 7 7.81 -5.11 14.25
CA THR A 7 7.97 -5.96 15.44
C THR A 7 8.92 -7.11 15.13
N LYS A 8 9.64 -7.59 16.15
CA LYS A 8 10.60 -8.69 16.01
C LYS A 8 9.93 -10.00 15.52
N ALA A 9 8.64 -10.18 15.80
CA ALA A 9 7.88 -11.36 15.39
C ALA A 9 7.29 -11.27 13.98
N LYS A 10 7.05 -10.05 13.47
CA LYS A 10 6.30 -9.82 12.21
C LYS A 10 7.06 -9.02 11.15
N GLY A 11 8.32 -8.67 11.41
CA GLY A 11 9.14 -7.86 10.51
C GLY A 11 8.72 -6.38 10.45
N PRO A 12 9.37 -5.59 9.58
CA PRO A 12 8.98 -4.21 9.30
C PRO A 12 7.71 -4.13 8.46
N ARG A 13 6.87 -3.12 8.70
CA ARG A 13 5.66 -2.85 7.91
C ARG A 13 5.46 -1.37 7.63
N TYR A 14 5.26 -1.06 6.35
CA TYR A 14 4.77 0.23 5.93
C TYR A 14 3.25 0.23 6.06
N LEU A 15 2.73 1.00 7.02
CA LEU A 15 1.28 1.04 7.28
C LEU A 15 0.61 2.24 6.62
N GLU A 16 1.28 3.39 6.64
CA GLU A 16 0.75 4.64 6.09
C GLU A 16 1.83 5.50 5.44
N LEU A 17 1.53 5.97 4.24
CA LEU A 17 2.13 7.18 3.69
C LEU A 17 1.23 8.37 4.07
N THR A 18 1.81 9.56 4.16
CA THR A 18 1.17 10.79 4.68
C THR A 18 -0.26 11.05 4.19
N GLU A 19 -0.65 10.55 3.02
CA GLU A 19 -2.01 10.65 2.46
C GLU A 19 -2.46 9.36 1.73
N GLY A 20 -1.82 8.22 2.01
CA GLY A 20 -1.99 6.97 1.27
C GLY A 20 -2.08 5.73 2.14
N TYR A 21 -3.07 4.87 1.85
CA TYR A 21 -3.32 3.59 2.50
C TYR A 21 -2.57 2.47 1.78
N ILE A 22 -1.70 1.74 2.46
CA ILE A 22 -0.96 0.61 1.87
C ILE A 22 -1.82 -0.65 1.97
N THR A 23 -2.10 -1.27 0.82
CA THR A 23 -2.96 -2.47 0.72
C THR A 23 -2.15 -3.76 0.70
N GLU A 24 -1.01 -3.76 0.01
CA GLU A 24 -0.19 -4.95 -0.21
C GLU A 24 1.29 -4.56 -0.15
N ILE A 25 2.12 -5.43 0.41
CA ILE A 25 3.57 -5.28 0.45
C ILE A 25 4.20 -6.50 -0.24
N ALA A 26 5.14 -6.24 -1.13
CA ALA A 26 5.95 -7.24 -1.80
C ALA A 26 7.27 -7.45 -1.03
N LEU A 27 7.54 -8.71 -0.70
CA LEU A 27 8.76 -9.19 -0.05
C LEU A 27 9.60 -9.99 -1.05
N ASP A 28 10.92 -9.88 -0.95
CA ASP A 28 11.87 -10.72 -1.67
C ASP A 28 12.19 -12.03 -0.93
N GLU A 29 13.18 -12.78 -1.44
CA GLU A 29 13.60 -14.07 -0.87
C GLU A 29 14.18 -13.95 0.55
N ASP A 30 14.64 -12.77 0.95
CA ASP A 30 15.24 -12.47 2.24
C ASP A 30 14.24 -11.82 3.22
N ASP A 31 12.93 -11.87 2.91
CA ASP A 31 11.85 -11.20 3.65
C ASP A 31 12.05 -9.66 3.75
N GLU A 32 12.78 -9.05 2.81
CA GLU A 32 12.94 -7.60 2.71
C GLU A 32 11.83 -6.99 1.86
N ILE A 33 11.35 -5.81 2.27
CA ILE A 33 10.31 -5.12 1.52
C ILE A 33 10.90 -4.44 0.29
N ILE A 34 10.53 -4.95 -0.88
CA ILE A 34 11.00 -4.44 -2.17
C ILE A 34 9.96 -3.61 -2.92
N GLY A 35 8.70 -3.65 -2.50
CA GLY A 35 7.64 -2.83 -3.06
C GLY A 35 6.36 -2.83 -2.24
N TYR A 36 5.44 -1.93 -2.57
CA TYR A 36 4.11 -1.90 -1.97
C TYR A 36 3.08 -1.27 -2.92
N LYS A 37 1.82 -1.68 -2.77
CA LYS A 37 0.67 -1.00 -3.37
C LYS A 37 0.02 -0.09 -2.36
N TYR A 38 -0.40 1.07 -2.84
CA TYR A 38 -1.06 2.07 -2.03
C TYR A 38 -2.28 2.64 -2.74
N ILE A 39 -3.21 3.17 -1.96
CA ILE A 39 -4.36 3.94 -2.42
C ILE A 39 -4.23 5.33 -1.82
N ASN A 40 -4.15 6.36 -2.66
CA ASN A 40 -4.17 7.74 -2.18
C ASN A 40 -5.60 8.12 -1.76
N MET A 41 -5.82 8.29 -0.45
CA MET A 41 -7.15 8.59 0.07
C MET A 41 -7.63 9.98 -0.31
N GLY A 42 -6.73 10.96 -0.45
CA GLY A 42 -7.07 12.32 -0.88
C GLY A 42 -7.62 12.33 -2.31
N VAL A 43 -6.87 11.73 -3.25
CA VAL A 43 -7.27 11.62 -4.66
C VAL A 43 -8.55 10.80 -4.80
N MET A 44 -8.68 9.70 -4.05
CA MET A 44 -9.90 8.88 -4.05
C MET A 44 -11.12 9.70 -3.61
N LEU A 45 -11.02 10.45 -2.52
CA LEU A 45 -12.13 11.25 -2.00
C LEU A 45 -12.49 12.42 -2.93
N ASP A 46 -11.51 13.05 -3.56
CA ASP A 46 -11.76 14.10 -4.56
C ASP A 46 -12.48 13.53 -5.79
N LEU A 47 -12.07 12.36 -6.30
CA LEU A 47 -12.74 11.70 -7.42
C LEU A 47 -14.19 11.30 -7.08
N ILE A 48 -14.44 10.79 -5.88
CA ILE A 48 -15.78 10.45 -5.41
C ILE A 48 -16.65 11.72 -5.28
N LYS A 49 -16.07 12.81 -4.76
CA LYS A 49 -16.76 14.10 -4.64
C LYS A 49 -17.12 14.69 -6.00
N ASP A 50 -16.28 14.47 -7.00
CA ASP A 50 -16.52 14.85 -8.40
C ASP A 50 -17.55 13.93 -9.11
N GLY A 51 -18.08 12.92 -8.41
CA GLY A 51 -19.13 12.04 -8.90
C GLY A 51 -18.63 10.78 -9.61
N THR A 52 -17.33 10.47 -9.50
CA THR A 52 -16.77 9.20 -9.99
C THR A 52 -17.27 8.06 -9.12
N ASP A 53 -17.55 6.90 -9.73
CA ASP A 53 -17.92 5.71 -8.96
C ASP A 53 -16.79 5.32 -7.98
N PRO A 54 -17.11 4.95 -6.73
CA PRO A 54 -16.09 4.60 -5.73
C PRO A 54 -15.12 3.50 -6.19
N ALA A 55 -15.57 2.52 -6.98
CA ALA A 55 -14.69 1.47 -7.48
C ALA A 55 -13.65 2.04 -8.47
N GLU A 56 -14.10 2.89 -9.39
CA GLU A 56 -13.22 3.53 -10.38
C GLU A 56 -12.29 4.58 -9.72
N ALA A 57 -12.77 5.26 -8.68
CA ALA A 57 -11.98 6.19 -7.89
C ALA A 57 -10.85 5.47 -7.13
N ILE A 58 -11.12 4.27 -6.59
CA ILE A 58 -10.09 3.43 -5.96
C ILE A 58 -9.04 3.02 -6.98
N GLU A 59 -9.43 2.54 -8.16
CA GLU A 59 -8.46 2.15 -9.19
C GLU A 59 -7.58 3.32 -9.62
N LYS A 60 -8.18 4.48 -9.90
CA LYS A 60 -7.43 5.69 -10.30
C LYS A 60 -6.54 6.26 -9.21
N ALA A 61 -6.93 6.11 -7.95
CA ALA A 61 -6.14 6.54 -6.81
C ALA A 61 -5.15 5.47 -6.32
N SER A 62 -5.24 4.25 -6.85
CA SER A 62 -4.33 3.16 -6.54
C SER A 62 -3.06 3.25 -7.39
N GLY A 63 -1.95 2.84 -6.79
CA GLY A 63 -0.66 2.77 -7.45
C GLY A 63 0.21 1.73 -6.79
N GLN A 64 1.30 1.40 -7.47
CA GLN A 64 2.36 0.56 -6.91
C GLN A 64 3.68 1.31 -6.92
N TYR A 65 4.50 1.00 -5.93
CA TYR A 65 5.80 1.60 -5.75
C TYR A 65 6.86 0.52 -5.52
N GLY A 66 8.06 0.73 -6.08
CA GLY A 66 9.16 -0.21 -6.00
C GLY A 66 9.03 -1.38 -6.97
N ARG A 67 9.73 -2.48 -6.66
CA ARG A 67 9.73 -3.72 -7.44
C ARG A 67 8.63 -4.65 -6.97
N PHE A 68 7.39 -4.15 -6.94
CA PHE A 68 6.25 -4.90 -6.42
C PHE A 68 6.06 -6.22 -7.20
N ASP A 69 6.23 -6.18 -8.52
CA ASP A 69 6.09 -7.36 -9.40
C ASP A 69 7.22 -8.38 -9.26
N ASP A 70 8.39 -7.98 -8.73
CA ASP A 70 9.51 -8.91 -8.44
C ASP A 70 9.38 -9.56 -7.04
N GLY A 71 8.30 -9.25 -6.31
CA GLY A 71 8.00 -9.82 -5.01
C GLY A 71 7.75 -11.32 -5.07
N VAL A 72 8.56 -12.09 -4.35
CA VAL A 72 8.37 -13.54 -4.22
C VAL A 72 7.19 -13.84 -3.30
N LYS A 73 6.88 -12.92 -2.37
CA LYS A 73 5.74 -13.03 -1.46
C LYS A 73 5.01 -11.70 -1.33
N ILE A 74 3.69 -11.73 -1.44
CA ILE A 74 2.83 -10.57 -1.24
C ILE A 74 2.09 -10.75 0.08
N ILE A 75 2.21 -9.79 0.99
CA ILE A 75 1.57 -9.80 2.31
C ILE A 75 0.65 -8.58 2.48
N ASP A 76 -0.47 -8.78 3.17
CA ASP A 76 -1.30 -7.68 3.66
C ASP A 76 -0.69 -7.18 4.99
N PRO A 77 -0.17 -5.94 5.04
CA PRO A 77 0.51 -5.43 6.22
C PRO A 77 -0.39 -5.28 7.44
N ARG A 78 -1.72 -5.43 7.32
CA ARG A 78 -2.66 -5.29 8.43
C ARG A 78 -3.25 -6.62 8.90
N LYS A 79 -3.25 -7.66 8.07
CA LYS A 79 -3.85 -8.97 8.42
C LYS A 79 -2.86 -10.04 8.84
N GLU A 80 -1.67 -10.09 8.24
CA GLU A 80 -0.63 -11.02 8.69
C GLU A 80 0.14 -10.48 9.89
#